data_AF-A0A1Q9NF10-F1
#
_entry.id   AF-A0A1Q9NF10-F1
#
_cell.length_a   1.000
_cell.length_b   1.000
_cell.length_c   1.000
_cell.angle_alpha   90.00
_cell.angle_beta   90.00
_cell.angle_gamma   90.00
#
_symmetry.space_group_name_H-M   'P 1'
#
loop_
_entity.id
_entity.type
_entity.pdbx_description
1 polymer ?
#
loop_
_entity_poly.entity_id
_entity_poly.type
_entity_poly.pdbx_seq_one_letter_code
_entity_poly.pdbx_strand_id
1 'polypeptide(L)'
;MKLQLNSLFQQSEKLLKQFDEIKQDWDSNKQKNELLVDISLPFITKNRKLGKYARKIVKNPKWTNSDEFKQLEQIFNSLKINIISTLNSCYSMTRRGLNGSSQNIISTFNRAINKVNLRSKILGSQKFLLKLKDEELIDKLTWENKRLNKSKSKGNKTNLFEQFLFEILQGSFPTLTPKILKIIQHPGENLWIEKKQEYKLTAQIHWIEFLKDVMSAVNSLALKPIGIIIGIIESTSEFIDAYLPDEAEIRQQIKSKIEPDIEFCIYALNFPNSKNGFIIVINPNNILHRFKRDLKINSRTVVNKGEVWVREGTRKYKLSVNEALDYAVKKSKLI
;
A
#
# COMPACT_ATOMS: atom_id res chain seq x y z
N MET A 1 4.29 -41.18 -2.02
CA MET A 1 4.30 -39.74 -1.64
C MET A 1 5.64 -39.29 -1.06
N LYS A 2 6.17 -39.98 -0.03
CA LYS A 2 7.49 -39.69 0.58
C LYS A 2 8.65 -39.64 -0.43
N LEU A 3 8.70 -40.60 -1.36
CA LEU A 3 9.70 -40.65 -2.45
C LEU A 3 9.62 -39.46 -3.42
N GLN A 4 8.41 -38.98 -3.76
CA GLN A 4 8.24 -37.81 -4.63
C GLN A 4 8.67 -36.50 -3.94
N LEU A 5 8.47 -36.42 -2.63
CA LEU A 5 8.90 -35.29 -1.81
C LEU A 5 10.43 -35.24 -1.74
N ASN A 6 11.08 -36.36 -1.43
CA ASN A 6 12.54 -36.46 -1.37
C ASN A 6 13.20 -36.12 -2.72
N SER A 7 12.62 -36.57 -3.84
CA SER A 7 13.10 -36.19 -5.17
C SER A 7 13.00 -34.69 -5.45
N LEU A 8 11.90 -34.05 -5.05
CA LEU A 8 11.75 -32.59 -5.18
C LEU A 8 12.73 -31.83 -4.27
N PHE A 9 13.03 -32.37 -3.09
CA PHE A 9 14.02 -31.80 -2.16
C PHE A 9 15.43 -31.83 -2.72
N GLN A 10 15.91 -33.00 -3.15
CA GLN A 10 17.24 -33.15 -3.76
C GLN A 10 17.41 -32.23 -4.97
N GLN A 11 16.35 -32.05 -5.77
CA GLN A 11 16.37 -31.11 -6.89
C GLN A 11 16.41 -29.64 -6.45
N SER A 12 15.75 -29.27 -5.34
CA SER A 12 15.80 -27.90 -4.81
C SER A 12 17.14 -27.55 -4.19
N GLU A 13 17.78 -28.49 -3.47
CA GLU A 13 19.13 -28.31 -2.93
C GLU A 13 20.17 -28.17 -4.04
N LYS A 14 20.06 -28.99 -5.10
CA LYS A 14 20.92 -28.87 -6.29
C LYS A 14 20.80 -27.48 -6.94
N LEU A 15 19.59 -26.94 -7.06
CA LEU A 15 19.37 -25.60 -7.63
C LEU A 15 19.89 -24.48 -6.73
N LEU A 16 19.77 -24.62 -5.40
CA LEU A 16 20.34 -23.66 -4.45
C LEU A 16 21.87 -23.63 -4.56
N LYS A 17 22.50 -24.80 -4.62
CA LYS A 17 23.96 -24.91 -4.77
C LYS A 17 24.44 -24.27 -6.09
N GLN A 18 23.77 -24.56 -7.21
CA GLN A 18 24.07 -23.93 -8.50
C GLN A 18 23.90 -22.41 -8.45
N PHE A 19 22.93 -21.90 -7.68
CA PHE A 19 22.71 -20.47 -7.52
C PHE A 19 23.85 -19.81 -6.71
N ASP A 20 24.30 -20.45 -5.63
CA ASP A 20 25.41 -19.96 -4.81
C ASP A 20 26.74 -19.94 -5.58
N GLU A 21 27.00 -20.95 -6.41
CA GLU A 21 28.15 -21.00 -7.32
C GLU A 21 28.13 -19.82 -8.31
N ILE A 22 26.97 -19.54 -8.91
CA ILE A 22 26.81 -18.41 -9.85
C ILE A 22 26.94 -17.06 -9.15
N LYS A 23 26.49 -16.95 -7.91
CA LYS A 23 26.64 -15.73 -7.11
C LYS A 23 28.13 -15.44 -6.86
N GLN A 24 28.93 -16.45 -6.52
CA GLN A 24 30.38 -16.32 -6.35
C GLN A 24 31.10 -15.96 -7.67
N ASP A 25 30.67 -16.54 -8.79
CA ASP A 25 31.18 -16.21 -10.13
C ASP A 25 30.76 -14.79 -10.62
N TRP A 26 29.63 -14.25 -10.14
CA TRP A 26 29.16 -12.92 -10.52
C TRP A 26 29.88 -11.80 -9.77
N ASP A 27 30.21 -12.02 -8.49
CA ASP A 27 31.07 -11.12 -7.72
C ASP A 27 32.46 -10.97 -8.36
N SER A 28 32.85 -11.91 -9.23
CA SER A 28 34.11 -11.90 -9.99
C SER A 28 33.97 -11.51 -11.47
N ASN A 29 32.76 -11.42 -12.06
CA ASN A 29 32.61 -11.06 -13.49
C ASN A 29 31.26 -10.39 -13.86
N LYS A 30 31.34 -9.16 -14.38
CA LYS A 30 30.22 -8.19 -14.52
C LYS A 30 29.22 -8.42 -15.67
N GLN A 31 29.38 -9.46 -16.50
CA GLN A 31 28.74 -9.53 -17.84
C GLN A 31 27.61 -10.56 -18.04
N LYS A 32 27.10 -11.26 -17.02
CA LYS A 32 26.09 -12.33 -17.23
C LYS A 32 24.74 -12.08 -16.55
N ASN A 33 23.89 -11.25 -17.16
CA ASN A 33 22.51 -11.02 -16.70
C ASN A 33 21.49 -12.06 -17.19
N GLU A 34 21.74 -12.72 -18.32
CA GLU A 34 20.78 -13.65 -18.94
C GLU A 34 20.71 -15.01 -18.20
N LEU A 35 21.85 -15.51 -17.70
CA LEU A 35 21.93 -16.79 -16.99
C LEU A 35 21.10 -16.81 -15.68
N LEU A 36 20.97 -15.67 -15.02
CA LEU A 36 20.21 -15.50 -13.78
C LEU A 36 18.71 -15.68 -14.02
N VAL A 37 18.18 -15.19 -15.14
CA VAL A 37 16.76 -15.34 -15.50
C VAL A 37 16.42 -16.80 -15.81
N ASP A 38 17.30 -17.48 -16.55
CA ASP A 38 17.14 -18.88 -16.96
C ASP A 38 17.17 -19.86 -15.79
N ILE A 39 17.81 -19.51 -14.67
CA ILE A 39 17.85 -20.35 -13.46
C ILE A 39 16.76 -19.97 -12.46
N SER A 40 16.40 -18.68 -12.41
CA SER A 40 15.32 -18.18 -11.56
C SER A 40 13.96 -18.78 -11.96
N LEU A 41 13.67 -18.89 -13.26
CA LEU A 41 12.38 -19.36 -13.75
C LEU A 41 12.07 -20.83 -13.39
N PRO A 42 12.98 -21.78 -13.61
CA PRO A 42 12.81 -23.18 -13.18
C PRO A 42 12.67 -23.29 -11.66
N PHE A 43 13.44 -22.52 -10.88
CA PHE A 43 13.36 -22.50 -9.43
C PHE A 43 11.99 -21.99 -8.94
N ILE A 44 11.47 -20.90 -9.50
CA ILE A 44 10.14 -20.37 -9.19
C ILE A 44 9.04 -21.37 -9.58
N THR A 45 9.17 -22.01 -10.75
CA THR A 45 8.17 -22.94 -11.28
C THR A 45 8.11 -24.25 -10.48
N LYS A 46 9.25 -24.78 -10.04
CA LYS A 46 9.30 -25.97 -9.17
C LYS A 46 8.80 -25.67 -7.76
N ASN A 47 9.11 -24.51 -7.20
CA ASN A 47 8.53 -24.05 -5.92
C ASN A 47 7.00 -23.90 -5.97
N ARG A 48 6.43 -23.58 -7.15
CA ARG A 48 4.96 -23.58 -7.35
C ARG A 48 4.34 -24.98 -7.24
N LYS A 49 5.06 -26.05 -7.66
CA LYS A 49 4.62 -27.44 -7.49
C LYS A 49 4.70 -27.86 -6.01
N LEU A 50 5.79 -27.55 -5.31
CA LEU A 50 5.95 -27.73 -3.86
C LEU A 50 4.82 -27.05 -3.06
N GLY A 51 4.47 -25.81 -3.39
CA GLY A 51 3.36 -25.09 -2.75
C GLY A 51 1.97 -25.65 -3.07
N LYS A 52 1.78 -26.40 -4.16
CA LYS A 52 0.54 -27.17 -4.40
C LYS A 52 0.51 -28.45 -3.55
N TYR A 53 1.65 -29.12 -3.37
CA TYR A 53 1.76 -30.31 -2.54
C TYR A 53 1.60 -30.02 -1.05
N ALA A 54 2.23 -28.96 -0.53
CA ALA A 54 2.04 -28.52 0.86
C ALA A 54 0.56 -28.27 1.19
N ARG A 55 -0.20 -27.69 0.25
CA ARG A 55 -1.65 -27.48 0.40
C ARG A 55 -2.46 -28.78 0.45
N LYS A 56 -2.01 -29.84 -0.21
CA LYS A 56 -2.66 -31.17 -0.10
C LYS A 56 -2.37 -31.81 1.26
N ILE A 57 -1.18 -31.59 1.82
CA ILE A 57 -0.78 -32.11 3.13
C ILE A 57 -1.52 -31.38 4.25
N VAL A 58 -1.59 -30.04 4.22
CA VAL A 58 -2.27 -29.21 5.23
C VAL A 58 -3.79 -29.50 5.30
N LYS A 59 -4.40 -29.95 4.19
CA LYS A 59 -5.82 -30.33 4.15
C LYS A 59 -6.11 -31.70 4.76
N ASN A 60 -5.10 -32.46 5.18
CA ASN A 60 -5.26 -33.75 5.83
C ASN A 60 -4.95 -33.64 7.35
N PRO A 61 -5.95 -33.65 8.24
CA PRO A 61 -5.78 -33.40 9.67
C PRO A 61 -4.87 -34.42 10.38
N LYS A 62 -4.69 -35.61 9.80
CA LYS A 62 -3.83 -36.65 10.39
C LYS A 62 -2.34 -36.31 10.33
N TRP A 63 -1.94 -35.34 9.52
CA TRP A 63 -0.53 -35.00 9.28
C TRP A 63 -0.06 -33.77 10.03
N THR A 64 -0.95 -32.90 10.52
CA THR A 64 -0.56 -31.58 11.06
C THR A 64 0.22 -31.64 12.38
N ASN A 65 0.23 -32.78 13.06
CA ASN A 65 0.96 -33.00 14.32
C ASN A 65 2.13 -33.99 14.21
N SER A 66 2.41 -34.56 13.04
CA SER A 66 3.55 -35.48 12.90
C SER A 66 4.87 -34.72 12.89
N ASP A 67 5.93 -35.35 13.39
CA ASP A 67 7.28 -34.75 13.35
C ASP A 67 7.74 -34.52 11.91
N GLU A 68 7.25 -35.33 10.98
CA GLU A 68 7.48 -35.17 9.54
C GLU A 68 6.87 -33.85 9.01
N PHE A 69 5.72 -33.42 9.52
CA PHE A 69 5.15 -32.12 9.17
C PHE A 69 5.93 -30.96 9.79
N LYS A 70 6.43 -31.10 11.02
CA LYS A 70 7.30 -30.09 11.65
C LYS A 70 8.61 -29.91 10.88
N GLN A 71 9.22 -31.01 10.44
CA GLN A 71 10.41 -30.98 9.57
C GLN A 71 10.10 -30.29 8.23
N LEU A 72 8.95 -30.58 7.62
CA LEU A 72 8.52 -29.89 6.40
C LEU A 72 8.30 -28.40 6.62
N GLU A 73 7.69 -28.01 7.74
CA GLU A 73 7.47 -26.61 8.12
C GLU A 73 8.80 -25.87 8.29
N GLN A 74 9.79 -26.47 8.95
CA GLN A 74 11.14 -25.93 9.08
C GLN A 74 11.81 -25.76 7.71
N ILE A 75 11.77 -26.77 6.85
CA ILE A 75 12.37 -26.71 5.51
C ILE A 75 11.71 -25.63 4.65
N PHE A 76 10.38 -25.49 4.70
CA PHE A 76 9.67 -24.42 3.98
C PHE A 76 10.06 -23.03 4.47
N ASN A 77 10.27 -22.86 5.78
CA ASN A 77 10.72 -21.59 6.34
C ASN A 77 12.17 -21.26 5.93
N SER A 78 13.07 -22.24 5.91
CA SER A 78 14.44 -22.04 5.41
C SER A 78 14.45 -21.69 3.92
N LEU A 79 13.67 -22.40 3.08
CA LEU A 79 13.49 -22.07 1.67
C LEU A 79 12.92 -20.66 1.48
N LYS A 80 11.96 -20.24 2.31
CA LYS A 80 11.39 -18.89 2.27
C LYS A 80 12.45 -17.83 2.55
N ILE A 81 13.24 -18.00 3.60
CA ILE A 81 14.31 -17.08 3.99
C ILE A 81 15.33 -16.96 2.85
N ASN A 82 15.75 -18.10 2.28
CA ASN A 82 16.71 -18.11 1.17
C ASN A 82 16.14 -17.44 -0.08
N ILE A 83 14.88 -17.73 -0.46
CA ILE A 83 14.21 -17.08 -1.59
C ILE A 83 14.16 -15.56 -1.38
N ILE A 84 13.75 -15.08 -0.20
CA ILE A 84 13.64 -13.65 0.08
C ILE A 84 15.03 -12.99 0.05
N SER A 85 16.03 -13.60 0.67
CA SER A 85 17.42 -13.12 0.67
C SER A 85 17.98 -13.03 -0.75
N THR A 86 17.76 -14.05 -1.57
CA THR A 86 18.14 -14.09 -2.98
C THR A 86 17.43 -13.01 -3.79
N LEU A 87 16.11 -12.87 -3.66
CA LEU A 87 15.34 -11.84 -4.39
C LEU A 87 15.78 -10.43 -4.01
N ASN A 88 16.09 -10.18 -2.73
CA ASN A 88 16.60 -8.90 -2.24
C ASN A 88 18.02 -8.62 -2.75
N SER A 89 18.88 -9.64 -2.81
CA SER A 89 20.23 -9.54 -3.39
C SER A 89 20.12 -9.16 -4.87
N CYS A 90 19.34 -9.89 -5.65
CA CYS A 90 19.08 -9.59 -7.06
C CYS A 90 18.52 -8.17 -7.27
N TYR A 91 17.58 -7.73 -6.41
CA TYR A 91 17.00 -6.38 -6.45
C TYR A 91 18.05 -5.29 -6.18
N SER A 92 18.90 -5.48 -5.16
CA SER A 92 19.98 -4.56 -4.85
C SER A 92 21.02 -4.49 -5.97
N MET A 93 21.28 -5.62 -6.64
CA MET A 93 22.23 -5.75 -7.74
C MET A 93 21.70 -5.12 -9.03
N THR A 94 20.40 -5.26 -9.34
CA THR A 94 19.77 -4.59 -10.51
C THR A 94 19.69 -3.07 -10.34
N ARG A 95 19.48 -2.57 -9.12
CA ARG A 95 19.44 -1.12 -8.83
C ARG A 95 20.79 -0.43 -9.03
N ARG A 96 21.91 -1.15 -8.89
CA ARG A 96 23.27 -0.61 -9.03
C ARG A 96 23.79 -0.59 -10.48
N GLY A 97 23.05 -1.10 -11.48
CA GLY A 97 23.65 -1.42 -12.78
C GLY A 97 22.91 -1.15 -14.10
N LEU A 98 21.62 -0.79 -14.19
CA LEU A 98 20.94 -0.81 -15.51
C LEU A 98 19.89 0.28 -15.81
N ASN A 99 20.02 0.83 -17.03
CA ASN A 99 19.09 1.69 -17.76
C ASN A 99 17.92 0.89 -18.40
N GLY A 100 16.73 1.51 -18.44
CA GLY A 100 15.64 1.25 -19.40
C GLY A 100 14.87 -0.07 -19.33
N SER A 101 15.52 -1.21 -19.57
CA SER A 101 14.86 -2.52 -19.73
C SER A 101 14.59 -3.28 -18.42
N SER A 102 15.05 -2.73 -17.29
CA SER A 102 15.07 -3.34 -15.95
C SER A 102 13.74 -3.30 -15.18
N GLN A 103 12.78 -2.46 -15.58
CA GLN A 103 11.51 -2.28 -14.85
C GLN A 103 10.58 -3.51 -14.89
N ASN A 104 10.61 -4.28 -15.99
CA ASN A 104 9.84 -5.51 -16.12
C ASN A 104 10.39 -6.65 -15.25
N ILE A 105 11.71 -6.70 -15.06
CA ILE A 105 12.36 -7.68 -14.19
C ILE A 105 12.07 -7.33 -12.72
N ILE A 106 12.24 -6.06 -12.35
CA ILE A 106 11.94 -5.57 -10.99
C ILE A 106 10.46 -5.80 -10.62
N SER A 107 9.52 -5.49 -11.51
CA SER A 107 8.09 -5.72 -11.26
C SER A 107 7.75 -7.22 -11.15
N THR A 108 8.43 -8.08 -11.90
CA THR A 108 8.26 -9.54 -11.83
C THR A 108 8.81 -10.10 -10.52
N PHE A 109 9.98 -9.62 -10.07
CA PHE A 109 10.58 -9.95 -8.77
C PHE A 109 9.68 -9.51 -7.62
N ASN A 110 9.19 -8.27 -7.64
CA ASN A 110 8.30 -7.75 -6.60
C ASN A 110 6.96 -8.50 -6.54
N ARG A 111 6.39 -8.90 -7.69
CA ARG A 111 5.22 -9.77 -7.73
C ARG A 111 5.50 -11.16 -7.14
N ALA A 112 6.70 -11.69 -7.30
CA ALA A 112 7.11 -12.96 -6.71
C ALA A 112 7.26 -12.86 -5.18
N ILE A 113 7.98 -11.84 -4.68
CA ILE A 113 8.12 -11.53 -3.24
C ILE A 113 6.75 -11.38 -2.60
N ASN A 114 5.88 -10.56 -3.20
CA ASN A 114 4.54 -10.29 -2.65
C ASN A 114 3.66 -11.55 -2.65
N LYS A 115 3.75 -12.41 -3.67
CA LYS A 115 3.02 -13.70 -3.67
C LYS A 115 3.53 -14.67 -2.61
N VAL A 116 4.83 -14.67 -2.31
CA VAL A 116 5.42 -15.48 -1.22
C VAL A 116 4.96 -14.95 0.14
N ASN A 117 4.99 -13.64 0.34
CA ASN A 117 4.56 -12.99 1.57
C ASN A 117 3.04 -13.15 1.82
N LEU A 118 2.19 -12.94 0.81
CA LEU A 118 0.74 -13.11 0.91
C LEU A 118 0.36 -14.56 1.26
N ARG A 119 1.05 -15.54 0.65
CA ARG A 119 0.82 -16.97 0.93
C ARG A 119 1.33 -17.37 2.31
N SER A 120 2.38 -16.74 2.80
CA SER A 120 2.86 -16.95 4.17
C SER A 120 1.94 -16.32 5.22
N LYS A 121 1.29 -15.18 4.93
CA LYS A 121 0.23 -14.62 5.77
C LYS A 121 -0.96 -15.58 5.89
N ILE A 122 -1.34 -16.27 4.82
CA ILE A 122 -2.46 -17.22 4.82
C ILE A 122 -2.13 -18.52 5.59
N LEU A 123 -0.88 -19.01 5.51
CA LEU A 123 -0.46 -20.25 6.19
C LEU A 123 0.01 -20.02 7.64
N GLY A 124 0.58 -18.85 7.94
CA GLY A 124 1.08 -18.50 9.28
C GLY A 124 0.03 -17.89 10.20
N SER A 125 -1.01 -17.23 9.68
CA SER A 125 -2.02 -16.56 10.51
C SER A 125 -2.83 -17.52 11.39
N GLN A 126 -3.12 -18.75 10.96
CA GLN A 126 -3.86 -19.70 11.80
C GLN A 126 -3.07 -20.23 13.01
N LYS A 127 -1.73 -20.26 12.96
CA LYS A 127 -0.86 -20.75 14.05
C LYS A 127 -0.20 -19.62 14.85
N PHE A 128 0.05 -18.46 14.24
CA PHE A 128 0.67 -17.30 14.89
C PHE A 128 -0.30 -16.53 15.79
N LEU A 129 -1.61 -16.55 15.47
CA LEU A 129 -2.66 -15.97 16.31
C LEU A 129 -2.87 -16.71 17.64
N LEU A 130 -2.34 -17.93 17.80
CA LEU A 130 -2.39 -18.69 19.06
C LEU A 130 -1.20 -18.43 19.98
N LYS A 131 -0.19 -17.64 19.55
CA LYS A 131 1.06 -17.44 20.30
C LYS A 131 1.30 -16.02 20.83
N LEU A 132 0.50 -15.03 20.45
CA LEU A 132 0.59 -13.67 20.99
C LEU A 132 -0.38 -13.56 22.17
N LYS A 133 0.13 -13.42 23.40
CA LYS A 133 -0.67 -13.14 24.61
C LYS A 133 -1.04 -11.66 24.71
N ASP A 134 -1.41 -11.06 23.59
CA ASP A 134 -1.85 -9.67 23.56
C ASP A 134 -3.31 -9.69 23.10
N GLU A 135 -4.19 -9.93 24.08
CA GLU A 135 -5.63 -10.09 23.87
C GLU A 135 -6.22 -8.84 23.18
N GLU A 136 -5.68 -7.65 23.45
CA GLU A 136 -6.11 -6.40 22.85
C GLU A 136 -5.75 -6.31 21.35
N LEU A 137 -4.52 -6.69 20.99
CA LEU A 137 -4.10 -6.73 19.58
C LEU A 137 -4.83 -7.84 18.80
N ILE A 138 -5.08 -8.98 19.44
CA ILE A 138 -5.87 -10.07 18.86
C ILE A 138 -7.30 -9.63 18.64
N ASP A 139 -7.94 -8.97 19.60
CA ASP A 139 -9.31 -8.49 19.46
C ASP A 139 -9.42 -7.42 18.38
N LYS A 140 -8.45 -6.50 18.31
CA LYS A 140 -8.39 -5.46 17.27
C LYS A 140 -8.26 -6.04 15.87
N LEU A 141 -7.33 -7.00 15.68
CA LEU A 141 -7.11 -7.65 14.39
C LEU A 141 -8.24 -8.64 14.02
N THR A 142 -8.83 -9.31 15.02
CA THR A 142 -9.95 -10.24 14.82
C THR A 142 -11.24 -9.49 14.50
N TRP A 143 -11.46 -8.33 15.13
CA TRP A 143 -12.54 -7.41 14.83
C TRP A 143 -12.41 -6.83 13.42
N GLU A 144 -11.22 -6.34 13.04
CA GLU A 144 -10.92 -5.86 11.68
C GLU A 144 -11.18 -6.96 10.64
N ASN A 145 -10.69 -8.19 10.85
CA ASN A 145 -10.93 -9.30 9.93
C ASN A 145 -12.41 -9.72 9.87
N LYS A 146 -13.12 -9.78 10.99
CA LYS A 146 -14.57 -10.08 11.01
C LYS A 146 -15.37 -8.98 10.31
N ARG A 147 -14.98 -7.71 10.45
CA ARG A 147 -15.58 -6.55 9.78
C ARG A 147 -15.32 -6.57 8.27
N LEU A 148 -14.09 -6.85 7.83
CA LEU A 148 -13.72 -7.00 6.42
C LEU A 148 -14.39 -8.22 5.76
N ASN A 149 -14.68 -9.27 6.52
CA ASN A 149 -15.38 -10.46 6.00
C ASN A 149 -16.91 -10.32 6.02
N LYS A 150 -17.51 -9.68 7.04
CA LYS A 150 -18.96 -9.33 7.03
C LYS A 150 -19.33 -8.33 5.92
N SER A 151 -18.39 -7.48 5.52
CA SER A 151 -18.58 -6.53 4.42
C SER A 151 -18.41 -7.13 3.02
N LYS A 152 -17.90 -8.37 2.91
CA LYS A 152 -17.94 -9.14 1.65
C LYS A 152 -19.30 -9.81 1.39
N SER A 153 -20.10 -10.06 2.43
CA SER A 153 -21.41 -10.72 2.31
C SER A 153 -22.58 -9.74 2.13
N LYS A 154 -22.36 -8.42 2.25
CA LYS A 154 -23.32 -7.37 1.87
C LYS A 154 -22.66 -6.50 0.81
N GLY A 155 -23.23 -6.43 -0.39
CA GLY A 155 -22.68 -5.75 -1.57
C GLY A 155 -22.52 -4.22 -1.44
N ASN A 156 -21.68 -3.74 -0.52
CA ASN A 156 -21.37 -2.33 -0.36
C ASN A 156 -20.19 -1.93 -1.23
N LYS A 157 -20.47 -1.20 -2.32
CA LYS A 157 -19.48 -0.60 -3.23
C LYS A 157 -18.42 0.24 -2.49
N THR A 158 -18.78 0.83 -1.35
CA THR A 158 -17.89 1.61 -0.45
C THR A 158 -16.69 0.80 0.05
N ASN A 159 -16.84 -0.50 0.27
CA ASN A 159 -15.76 -1.35 0.77
C ASN A 159 -14.61 -1.53 -0.24
N LEU A 160 -14.93 -1.50 -1.54
CA LEU A 160 -13.93 -1.74 -2.58
C LEU A 160 -12.93 -0.59 -2.70
N PHE A 161 -13.42 0.65 -2.60
CA PHE A 161 -12.55 1.82 -2.68
C PHE A 161 -11.76 2.05 -1.40
N GLU A 162 -12.37 1.82 -0.24
CA GLU A 162 -11.64 1.79 1.04
C GLU A 162 -10.47 0.79 0.95
N GLN A 163 -10.72 -0.43 0.47
CA GLN A 163 -9.67 -1.42 0.27
C GLN A 163 -8.57 -0.93 -0.70
N PHE A 164 -8.95 -0.27 -1.80
CA PHE A 164 -7.99 0.33 -2.74
C PHE A 164 -7.08 1.36 -2.07
N LEU A 165 -7.64 2.27 -1.24
CA LEU A 165 -6.85 3.24 -0.48
C LEU A 165 -5.94 2.57 0.55
N PHE A 166 -6.41 1.52 1.22
CA PHE A 166 -5.58 0.75 2.15
C PHE A 166 -4.41 0.06 1.44
N GLU A 167 -4.65 -0.53 0.27
CA GLU A 167 -3.58 -1.14 -0.55
C GLU A 167 -2.52 -0.11 -0.93
N ILE A 168 -2.96 1.10 -1.30
CA ILE A 168 -2.07 2.24 -1.56
C ILE A 168 -1.21 2.57 -0.33
N LEU A 169 -1.81 2.78 0.84
CA LEU A 169 -1.06 3.09 2.07
C LEU A 169 -0.06 2.00 2.48
N GLN A 170 -0.30 0.75 2.08
CA GLN A 170 0.61 -0.37 2.34
C GLN A 170 1.74 -0.48 1.29
N GLY A 171 1.91 0.53 0.43
CA GLY A 171 2.95 0.55 -0.60
C GLY A 171 2.66 -0.38 -1.79
N SER A 172 1.41 -0.85 -1.93
CA SER A 172 1.01 -1.60 -3.12
C SER A 172 0.69 -0.64 -4.26
N PHE A 173 0.88 -1.10 -5.49
CA PHE A 173 0.48 -0.38 -6.71
C PHE A 173 -0.78 -1.05 -7.28
N PRO A 174 -1.97 -0.81 -6.68
CA PRO A 174 -3.19 -1.40 -7.20
C PRO A 174 -3.48 -0.85 -8.59
N THR A 175 -3.73 -1.75 -9.53
CA THR A 175 -4.21 -1.35 -10.86
C THR A 175 -5.59 -0.73 -10.72
N LEU A 176 -5.85 0.38 -11.43
CA LEU A 176 -7.19 0.95 -11.56
C LEU A 176 -8.11 -0.07 -12.24
N THR A 177 -8.84 -0.83 -11.43
CA THR A 177 -9.81 -1.80 -11.96
C THR A 177 -11.05 -1.06 -12.49
N PRO A 178 -11.81 -1.64 -13.44
CA PRO A 178 -13.06 -1.04 -13.91
C PRO A 178 -14.04 -0.69 -12.80
N LYS A 179 -14.03 -1.45 -11.69
CA LYS A 179 -14.87 -1.17 -10.53
C LYS A 179 -14.41 0.07 -9.76
N ILE A 180 -13.10 0.27 -9.60
CA ILE A 180 -12.54 1.47 -8.97
C ILE A 180 -12.79 2.69 -9.84
N LEU A 181 -12.57 2.58 -11.15
CA LEU A 181 -12.92 3.65 -12.11
C LEU A 181 -14.39 4.03 -12.00
N LYS A 182 -15.31 3.07 -11.91
CA LYS A 182 -16.74 3.35 -11.73
C LYS A 182 -17.07 4.08 -10.42
N ILE A 183 -16.32 3.83 -9.34
CA ILE A 183 -16.49 4.55 -8.07
C ILE A 183 -15.98 5.98 -8.22
N ILE A 184 -14.80 6.15 -8.84
CA ILE A 184 -14.19 7.44 -9.11
C ILE A 184 -15.08 8.29 -10.02
N GLN A 185 -15.67 7.70 -11.05
CA GLN A 185 -16.55 8.36 -12.02
C GLN A 185 -17.98 8.56 -11.54
N HIS A 186 -18.36 8.00 -10.38
CA HIS A 186 -19.73 8.14 -9.89
C HIS A 186 -20.03 9.62 -9.63
N PRO A 187 -21.03 10.23 -10.28
CA PRO A 187 -21.33 11.64 -10.07
C PRO A 187 -21.76 11.89 -8.62
N GLY A 188 -21.41 13.07 -8.09
CA GLY A 188 -21.73 13.48 -6.73
C GLY A 188 -20.61 13.28 -5.70
N GLU A 189 -20.85 13.82 -4.52
CA GLU A 189 -19.90 13.84 -3.43
C GLU A 189 -19.70 12.44 -2.82
N ASN A 190 -18.45 12.12 -2.49
CA ASN A 190 -18.10 10.86 -1.83
C ASN A 190 -17.44 11.16 -0.48
N LEU A 191 -17.76 10.35 0.52
CA LEU A 191 -17.18 10.49 1.86
C LEU A 191 -15.66 10.33 1.86
N TRP A 192 -15.15 9.43 1.01
CA TRP A 192 -13.76 8.97 1.00
C TRP A 192 -12.94 9.51 -0.18
N ILE A 193 -13.60 10.21 -1.11
CA ILE A 193 -12.98 10.75 -2.31
C ILE A 193 -13.27 12.23 -2.40
N GLU A 194 -12.21 13.01 -2.48
CA GLU A 194 -12.26 14.38 -2.95
C GLU A 194 -11.82 14.38 -4.42
N LYS A 195 -12.65 14.89 -5.33
CA LYS A 195 -12.30 14.99 -6.76
C LYS A 195 -11.85 16.41 -7.07
N LYS A 196 -10.77 16.53 -7.83
CA LYS A 196 -10.19 17.82 -8.23
C LYS A 196 -9.77 17.76 -9.68
N GLN A 197 -10.07 18.82 -10.41
CA GLN A 197 -9.64 18.95 -11.79
C GLN A 197 -8.12 19.07 -11.82
N GLU A 198 -7.59 20.16 -11.29
CA GLU A 198 -6.16 20.39 -11.11
C GLU A 198 -5.99 21.53 -10.10
N TYR A 199 -5.00 21.43 -9.23
CA TYR A 199 -4.52 22.60 -8.50
C TYR A 199 -3.44 23.26 -9.36
N LYS A 200 -3.66 24.49 -9.82
CA LYS A 200 -2.61 25.26 -10.51
C LYS A 200 -1.57 25.72 -9.48
N LEU A 201 -0.78 24.79 -8.96
CA LEU A 201 0.18 24.96 -7.86
C LEU A 201 1.37 25.87 -8.21
N THR A 202 1.30 26.59 -9.33
CA THR A 202 2.16 27.72 -9.65
C THR A 202 1.74 28.98 -8.88
N ALA A 203 0.48 29.10 -8.46
CA ALA A 203 -0.01 30.26 -7.72
C ALA A 203 -0.31 29.92 -6.25
N GLN A 204 0.03 30.85 -5.36
CA GLN A 204 -0.13 30.67 -3.91
C GLN A 204 -1.58 30.42 -3.48
N ILE A 205 -2.57 31.00 -4.17
CA ILE A 205 -3.99 30.75 -3.89
C ILE A 205 -4.34 29.26 -4.02
N HIS A 206 -3.84 28.60 -5.05
CA HIS A 206 -4.12 27.18 -5.29
C HIS A 206 -3.39 26.28 -4.30
N TRP A 207 -2.19 26.68 -3.85
CA TRP A 207 -1.54 26.03 -2.71
C TRP A 207 -2.37 26.12 -1.44
N ILE A 208 -2.96 27.28 -1.15
CA ILE A 208 -3.79 27.45 0.04
C ILE A 208 -5.03 26.55 -0.02
N GLU A 209 -5.72 26.48 -1.16
CA GLU A 209 -6.86 25.57 -1.33
C GLU A 209 -6.46 24.10 -1.22
N PHE A 210 -5.33 23.72 -1.82
CA PHE A 210 -4.77 22.38 -1.66
C PHE A 210 -4.50 22.03 -0.19
N LEU A 211 -3.89 22.95 0.56
CA LEU A 211 -3.57 22.74 1.98
C LEU A 211 -4.83 22.63 2.83
N LYS A 212 -5.88 23.39 2.53
CA LYS A 212 -7.19 23.26 3.20
C LYS A 212 -7.80 21.89 2.95
N ASP A 213 -7.74 21.40 1.70
CA ASP A 213 -8.27 20.08 1.35
C ASP A 213 -7.50 18.96 2.08
N VAL A 214 -6.17 19.01 2.07
CA VAL A 214 -5.30 18.08 2.82
C VAL A 214 -5.59 18.12 4.32
N MET A 215 -5.70 19.32 4.89
CA MET A 215 -6.01 19.51 6.31
C MET A 215 -7.38 18.96 6.69
N SER A 216 -8.40 19.25 5.87
CA SER A 216 -9.76 18.74 6.10
C SER A 216 -9.80 17.20 6.06
N ALA A 217 -9.02 16.59 5.16
CA ALA A 217 -8.92 15.14 5.04
C ALA A 217 -8.27 14.51 6.27
N VAL A 218 -7.08 14.98 6.71
CA VAL A 218 -6.41 14.44 7.91
C VAL A 218 -7.21 14.69 9.19
N ASN A 219 -7.99 15.78 9.21
CA ASN A 219 -8.86 16.11 10.34
C ASN A 219 -10.19 15.37 10.35
N SER A 220 -10.52 14.56 9.34
CA SER A 220 -11.83 13.90 9.28
C SER A 220 -12.12 12.99 10.48
N LEU A 221 -13.37 13.04 10.97
CA LEU A 221 -13.89 12.12 12.01
C LEU A 221 -14.03 10.68 11.53
N ALA A 222 -14.01 10.44 10.22
CA ALA A 222 -14.33 9.13 9.69
C ALA A 222 -13.24 8.09 9.99
N LEU A 223 -12.04 8.53 10.39
CA LEU A 223 -10.86 7.70 10.75
C LEU A 223 -10.54 6.59 9.73
N LYS A 224 -10.93 6.78 8.46
CA LYS A 224 -10.49 5.92 7.36
C LYS A 224 -9.72 6.74 6.34
N PRO A 225 -8.88 6.09 5.53
CA PRO A 225 -8.16 6.75 4.46
C PRO A 225 -9.08 7.56 3.56
N ILE A 226 -8.64 8.76 3.20
CA ILE A 226 -9.32 9.65 2.26
C ILE A 226 -8.37 9.87 1.08
N GLY A 227 -8.91 9.73 -0.14
CA GLY A 227 -8.17 10.00 -1.37
C GLY A 227 -8.57 11.34 -1.97
N ILE A 228 -7.60 12.23 -2.20
CA ILE A 228 -7.77 13.39 -3.07
C ILE A 228 -7.31 12.98 -4.47
N ILE A 229 -8.25 12.87 -5.41
CA ILE A 229 -7.98 12.47 -6.78
C ILE A 229 -7.93 13.71 -7.67
N ILE A 230 -6.80 13.90 -8.32
CA ILE A 230 -6.50 15.03 -9.21
C ILE A 230 -6.53 14.53 -10.65
N GLY A 231 -7.09 15.33 -11.55
CA GLY A 231 -7.33 14.99 -12.96
C GLY A 231 -8.77 14.60 -13.25
N ILE A 232 -9.74 15.10 -12.47
CA ILE A 232 -11.17 14.81 -12.64
C ILE A 232 -12.01 16.08 -12.56
N ILE A 233 -12.81 16.34 -13.57
CA ILE A 233 -13.82 17.40 -13.54
C ILE A 233 -14.98 16.92 -12.64
N GLU A 234 -15.22 17.59 -11.52
CA GLU A 234 -16.17 17.12 -10.51
C GLU A 234 -17.61 17.01 -11.04
N SER A 235 -18.06 17.99 -11.84
CA SER A 235 -19.42 18.07 -12.38
C SER A 235 -19.73 16.96 -13.39
N THR A 236 -18.79 16.64 -14.27
CA THR A 236 -18.97 15.64 -15.33
C THR A 236 -18.38 14.28 -14.98
N SER A 237 -17.54 14.23 -13.93
CA SER A 237 -16.69 13.08 -13.60
C SER A 237 -15.79 12.60 -14.75
N GLU A 238 -15.45 13.51 -15.67
CA GLU A 238 -14.54 13.27 -16.78
C GLU A 238 -13.08 13.33 -16.34
N PHE A 239 -12.28 12.40 -16.85
CA PHE A 239 -10.83 12.41 -16.65
C PHE A 239 -10.18 13.46 -17.54
N ILE A 240 -9.20 14.18 -17.00
CA ILE A 240 -8.33 15.11 -17.71
C ILE A 240 -6.87 14.83 -17.35
N ASP A 241 -5.94 15.34 -18.15
CA ASP A 241 -4.53 15.38 -17.73
C ASP A 241 -4.38 16.39 -16.60
N ALA A 242 -3.74 15.95 -15.52
CA ALA A 242 -3.32 16.81 -14.44
C ALA A 242 -1.80 16.86 -14.38
N TYR A 243 -1.29 18.00 -13.92
CA TYR A 243 0.06 18.13 -13.42
C TYR A 243 0.05 18.18 -11.89
N LEU A 244 1.08 17.59 -11.30
CA LEU A 244 1.34 17.70 -9.88
C LEU A 244 2.86 17.92 -9.68
N PRO A 245 3.28 18.87 -8.83
CA PRO A 245 4.68 19.02 -8.47
C PRO A 245 5.25 17.74 -7.86
N ASP A 246 6.57 17.67 -7.74
CA ASP A 246 7.20 16.51 -7.14
C ASP A 246 6.77 16.33 -5.67
N GLU A 247 6.86 15.08 -5.21
CA GLU A 247 6.41 14.72 -3.86
C GLU A 247 7.21 15.45 -2.77
N ALA A 248 8.48 15.76 -3.00
CA ALA A 248 9.32 16.43 -2.03
C ALA A 248 8.88 17.89 -1.81
N GLU A 249 8.54 18.59 -2.90
CA GLU A 249 7.97 19.93 -2.86
C GLU A 249 6.65 19.92 -2.09
N ILE A 250 5.74 19.00 -2.40
CA ILE A 250 4.45 18.91 -1.71
C ILE A 250 4.64 18.65 -0.20
N ARG A 251 5.53 17.71 0.15
CA ARG A 251 5.89 17.44 1.55
C ARG A 251 6.44 18.68 2.24
N GLN A 252 7.33 19.42 1.59
CA GLN A 252 7.89 20.66 2.13
C GLN A 252 6.81 21.75 2.31
N GLN A 253 5.90 21.89 1.35
CA GLN A 253 4.81 22.87 1.40
C GLN A 253 3.86 22.58 2.57
N ILE A 254 3.47 21.31 2.75
CA ILE A 254 2.63 20.88 3.89
C ILE A 254 3.39 21.08 5.20
N LYS A 255 4.60 20.53 5.32
CA LYS A 255 5.42 20.61 6.55
C LYS A 255 5.71 22.05 6.98
N SER A 256 5.94 22.96 6.04
CA SER A 256 6.23 24.37 6.35
C SER A 256 4.99 25.20 6.76
N LYS A 257 3.78 24.65 6.65
CA LYS A 257 2.52 25.41 6.83
C LYS A 257 1.52 24.74 7.76
N ILE A 258 1.60 23.43 7.98
CA ILE A 258 0.66 22.67 8.81
C ILE A 258 1.40 21.97 9.94
N GLU A 259 0.84 22.00 11.15
CA GLU A 259 1.25 21.21 12.31
C GLU A 259 0.08 20.40 12.89
N PRO A 260 0.36 19.21 13.45
CA PRO A 260 1.61 18.45 13.30
C PRO A 260 1.87 17.99 11.86
N ASP A 261 3.01 17.32 11.61
CA ASP A 261 3.35 16.85 10.26
C ASP A 261 2.34 15.78 9.81
N ILE A 262 1.90 15.87 8.56
CA ILE A 262 0.89 14.96 7.98
C ILE A 262 1.58 13.82 7.24
N GLU A 263 1.19 12.59 7.56
CA GLU A 263 1.53 11.41 6.78
C GLU A 263 0.55 11.24 5.61
N PHE A 264 1.11 11.13 4.41
CA PHE A 264 0.37 10.88 3.18
C PHE A 264 1.25 10.17 2.17
N CYS A 265 0.61 9.61 1.15
CA CYS A 265 1.27 9.01 0.00
C CYS A 265 0.69 9.57 -1.30
N ILE A 266 1.52 9.76 -2.31
CA ILE A 266 1.11 10.23 -3.64
C ILE A 266 1.35 9.12 -4.65
N TYR A 267 0.36 8.88 -5.52
CA TYR A 267 0.46 7.90 -6.58
C TYR A 267 -0.02 8.49 -7.89
N ALA A 268 0.76 8.29 -8.94
CA ALA A 268 0.32 8.53 -10.30
C ALA A 268 -0.72 7.48 -10.71
N LEU A 269 -1.75 7.96 -11.41
CA LEU A 269 -2.85 7.16 -11.93
C LEU A 269 -2.85 7.27 -13.46
N ASN A 270 -2.98 6.13 -14.13
CA ASN A 270 -3.19 6.09 -15.57
C ASN A 270 -4.69 5.98 -15.83
N PHE A 271 -5.33 7.09 -16.16
CA PHE A 271 -6.73 7.12 -16.54
C PHE A 271 -6.91 6.61 -17.99
N PRO A 272 -8.15 6.23 -18.37
CA PRO A 272 -8.48 5.94 -19.76
C PRO A 272 -8.01 7.04 -20.72
N ASN A 273 -7.74 6.66 -21.96
CA ASN A 273 -7.25 7.55 -23.02
C ASN A 273 -5.88 8.17 -22.72
N SER A 274 -5.02 7.45 -21.99
CA SER A 274 -3.64 7.84 -21.66
C SER A 274 -3.54 9.14 -20.87
N LYS A 275 -4.61 9.51 -20.16
CA LYS A 275 -4.63 10.69 -19.31
C LYS A 275 -3.93 10.41 -17.99
N ASN A 276 -3.12 11.36 -17.53
CA ASN A 276 -2.41 11.27 -16.26
C ASN A 276 -3.22 11.91 -15.14
N GLY A 277 -3.40 11.16 -14.06
CA GLY A 277 -4.00 11.63 -12.82
C GLY A 277 -3.10 11.37 -11.64
N PHE A 278 -3.52 11.87 -10.47
CA PHE A 278 -2.84 11.60 -9.22
C PHE A 278 -3.85 11.27 -8.14
N ILE A 279 -3.45 10.46 -7.17
CA ILE A 279 -4.17 10.31 -5.91
C ILE A 279 -3.24 10.56 -4.74
N ILE A 280 -3.70 11.42 -3.84
CA ILE A 280 -3.05 11.70 -2.56
C ILE A 280 -3.89 11.00 -1.50
N VAL A 281 -3.32 9.97 -0.89
CA VAL A 281 -3.99 9.19 0.15
C VAL A 281 -3.52 9.65 1.51
N ILE A 282 -4.46 10.13 2.30
CA ILE A 282 -4.25 10.69 3.62
C ILE A 282 -4.91 9.76 4.62
N ASN A 283 -4.18 9.37 5.66
CA ASN A 283 -4.72 8.58 6.74
C ASN A 283 -5.09 9.52 7.90
N PRO A 284 -6.38 9.77 8.18
CA PRO A 284 -6.77 10.57 9.34
C PRO A 284 -6.29 9.90 10.62
N ASN A 285 -5.75 10.69 11.54
CA ASN A 285 -5.32 10.25 12.87
C ASN A 285 -6.13 10.99 13.95
N ASN A 286 -5.95 10.69 15.23
CA ASN A 286 -6.64 11.38 16.33
C ASN A 286 -6.11 12.78 16.64
N ILE A 287 -5.05 13.23 15.97
CA ILE A 287 -4.42 14.51 16.25
C ILE A 287 -5.10 15.58 15.41
N LEU A 288 -5.39 16.73 16.03
CA LEU A 288 -5.93 17.88 15.31
C LEU A 288 -4.80 18.66 14.64
N HIS A 289 -4.95 18.89 13.33
CA HIS A 289 -3.98 19.60 12.51
C HIS A 289 -4.45 21.02 12.23
N ARG A 290 -3.53 21.97 12.22
CA ARG A 290 -3.78 23.40 12.09
C ARG A 290 -2.68 24.12 11.33
N PHE A 291 -2.96 25.33 10.86
CA PHE A 291 -1.93 26.15 10.20
C PHE A 291 -0.90 26.70 11.19
N LYS A 292 0.40 26.55 10.87
CA LYS A 292 1.56 27.01 11.69
C LYS A 292 1.70 28.53 11.73
N ARG A 293 1.23 29.23 10.70
CA ARG A 293 1.42 30.67 10.48
C ARG A 293 0.35 31.24 9.57
N ASP A 294 0.21 32.56 9.58
CA ASP A 294 -0.64 33.28 8.63
C ASP A 294 -0.16 33.05 7.20
N LEU A 295 -1.11 32.81 6.29
CA LEU A 295 -0.86 32.77 4.85
C LEU A 295 -1.52 33.99 4.21
N LYS A 296 -0.70 34.78 3.52
CA LYS A 296 -1.11 36.06 2.91
C LYS A 296 -1.07 35.98 1.40
N ILE A 297 -2.03 36.62 0.73
CA ILE A 297 -2.04 36.85 -0.71
C ILE A 297 -2.21 38.36 -0.92
N ASN A 298 -1.31 38.99 -1.67
CA ASN A 298 -1.31 40.45 -1.89
C ASN A 298 -1.47 41.23 -0.57
N SER A 299 -0.66 40.87 0.43
CA SER A 299 -0.67 41.43 1.80
C SER A 299 -1.92 41.18 2.65
N ARG A 300 -3.00 40.60 2.10
CA ARG A 300 -4.20 40.21 2.84
C ARG A 300 -4.04 38.81 3.42
N THR A 301 -4.29 38.66 4.72
CA THR A 301 -4.36 37.34 5.36
C THR A 301 -5.57 36.58 4.85
N VAL A 302 -5.33 35.40 4.26
CA VAL A 302 -6.35 34.50 3.72
C VAL A 302 -6.59 33.32 4.65
N VAL A 303 -5.56 32.93 5.42
CA VAL A 303 -5.61 31.90 6.45
C VAL A 303 -4.85 32.40 7.66
N ASN A 304 -5.45 32.29 8.85
CA ASN A 304 -4.79 32.69 10.09
C ASN A 304 -3.98 31.54 10.70
N LYS A 305 -2.94 31.88 11.45
CA LYS A 305 -2.25 30.94 12.32
C LYS A 305 -3.25 30.28 13.28
N GLY A 306 -3.11 28.97 13.46
CA GLY A 306 -3.97 28.16 14.31
C GLY A 306 -5.33 27.82 13.69
N GLU A 307 -5.62 28.32 12.48
CA GLU A 307 -6.86 27.98 11.77
C GLU A 307 -6.92 26.47 11.46
N VAL A 308 -8.11 25.88 11.64
CA VAL A 308 -8.38 24.46 11.48
C VAL A 308 -9.46 24.26 10.44
N TRP A 309 -9.18 23.40 9.48
CA TRP A 309 -10.15 22.92 8.50
C TRP A 309 -10.47 21.46 8.77
N VAL A 310 -11.75 21.12 8.75
CA VAL A 310 -12.23 19.78 9.05
C VAL A 310 -13.16 19.27 7.96
N ARG A 311 -13.35 17.94 7.94
CA ARG A 311 -14.31 17.28 7.09
C ARG A 311 -15.29 16.47 7.94
N GLU A 312 -16.58 16.77 7.82
CA GLU A 312 -17.66 15.94 8.36
C GLU A 312 -18.55 15.46 7.20
N GLY A 313 -18.54 14.16 6.95
CA GLY A 313 -19.20 13.64 5.76
C GLY A 313 -18.46 14.09 4.49
N THR A 314 -19.23 14.67 3.56
CA THR A 314 -18.71 15.29 2.34
C THR A 314 -18.41 16.77 2.50
N ARG A 315 -18.86 17.38 3.60
CA ARG A 315 -18.72 18.82 3.84
C ARG A 315 -17.36 19.14 4.44
N LYS A 316 -16.78 20.24 3.99
CA LYS A 316 -15.55 20.84 4.54
C LYS A 316 -15.87 22.22 5.06
N TYR A 317 -15.36 22.55 6.24
CA TYR A 317 -15.56 23.87 6.82
C TYR A 317 -14.44 24.21 7.79
N LYS A 318 -14.31 25.51 8.04
CA LYS A 318 -13.39 26.07 9.02
C LYS A 318 -14.03 26.01 10.41
N LEU A 319 -13.24 25.65 11.41
CA LEU A 319 -13.62 25.77 12.81
C LEU A 319 -13.12 27.08 13.41
N SER A 320 -13.92 27.68 14.29
CA SER A 320 -13.44 28.64 15.28
C SER A 320 -12.52 27.96 16.31
N VAL A 321 -11.84 28.75 17.13
CA VAL A 321 -10.94 28.24 18.17
C VAL A 321 -11.67 27.34 19.17
N ASN A 322 -12.86 27.76 19.61
CA ASN A 322 -13.66 26.98 20.57
C ASN A 322 -14.17 25.69 19.93
N GLU A 323 -14.70 25.75 18.70
CA GLU A 323 -15.14 24.56 17.98
C GLU A 323 -13.99 23.59 17.71
N ALA A 324 -12.77 24.09 17.48
CA ALA A 324 -11.60 23.25 17.29
C ALA A 324 -11.25 22.43 18.54
N LEU A 325 -11.40 23.00 19.75
CA LEU A 325 -11.20 22.28 21.01
C LEU A 325 -12.26 21.19 21.20
N ASP A 326 -13.53 21.53 21.01
CA ASP A 326 -14.62 20.56 21.10
C ASP A 326 -14.48 19.44 20.08
N TYR A 327 -14.06 19.79 18.86
CA TYR A 327 -13.79 18.84 17.80
C TYR A 327 -12.61 17.92 18.13
N ALA A 328 -11.54 18.43 18.74
CA ALA A 328 -10.42 17.60 19.18
C ALA A 328 -10.88 16.55 20.22
N VAL A 329 -11.71 16.96 21.18
CA VAL A 329 -12.30 16.05 22.18
C VAL A 329 -13.23 15.04 21.53
N LYS A 330 -14.05 15.47 20.56
CA LYS A 330 -14.92 14.56 19.79
C LYS A 330 -14.08 13.52 19.03
N LYS A 331 -12.98 13.96 18.40
CA LYS A 331 -12.07 13.11 17.62
C LYS A 331 -11.33 12.10 18.50
N SER A 332 -10.90 12.51 19.69
CA SER A 332 -10.18 11.62 20.63
C SER A 332 -11.04 10.49 21.18
N LYS A 333 -12.37 10.69 21.27
CA LYS A 333 -13.35 9.69 21.74
C LYS A 333 -13.68 8.59 20.71
N LEU A 334 -13.15 8.70 19.47
CA LEU A 334 -13.40 7.72 18.40
C LEU A 334 -12.38 6.57 18.37
N ILE A 335 -11.32 6.65 19.18
CA ILE A 335 -10.39 5.55 19.49
C ILE A 335 -10.90 4.85 20.73
#